data_AF-A0A7S2V478-F1
#
_entry.id   AF-A0A7S2V478-F1
#
_cell.length_a   1.000
_cell.length_b   1.000
_cell.length_c   1.000
_cell.angle_alpha   90.00
_cell.angle_beta   90.00
_cell.angle_gamma   90.00
#
_symmetry.space_group_name_H-M   'P 1'
#
loop_
_entity.id
_entity.type
_entity.pdbx_description
1 polymer ?
#
loop_
_entity_poly.entity_id
_entity_poly.type
_entity_poly.pdbx_seq_one_letter_code
_entity_poly.pdbx_strand_id
1 'polypeptide(L)'
;VGWVVTPVAITFMYMMATRVVKLESSTFAIVLSCGTCVCGASAATAVAGAIAAPKEELTLAIALITIFTTFQILLVPYIGMGLGIQKQVIGAWLGGSIDATGAVVASADILDDERALETASTVKIVQNALIGIVAVVVTIIWLENSQGGDMESTNVKAEDVGKFAKVKVYLKQVWMKFPKFILGFLLVSVLLTAFKETTNNDKYASMKMLTKSMSQWWFTLGFTSIGIETVLQQMVAKMEGTKPLFAYCIGQLFDLLMTLLFAWIAFDLMES
;
A
#
# COMPACT_ATOMS: atom_id res chain seq x y z
N VAL A 1 -2.96 -3.22 -13.83
CA VAL A 1 -3.11 -4.00 -12.58
C VAL A 1 -3.67 -3.14 -11.44
N GLY A 2 -2.89 -2.22 -10.84
CA GLY A 2 -3.30 -1.48 -9.64
C GLY A 2 -4.62 -0.70 -9.71
N TRP A 3 -4.95 -0.02 -10.82
CA TRP A 3 -6.16 0.81 -10.95
C TRP A 3 -7.49 0.05 -10.85
N VAL A 4 -7.51 -1.21 -11.28
CA VAL A 4 -8.73 -2.04 -11.31
C VAL A 4 -8.76 -2.97 -10.11
N VAL A 5 -7.63 -3.63 -9.81
CA VAL A 5 -7.54 -4.61 -8.73
C VAL A 5 -7.79 -3.94 -7.38
N THR A 6 -7.18 -2.79 -7.11
CA THR A 6 -7.28 -2.08 -5.83
C THR A 6 -8.73 -1.79 -5.39
N PRO A 7 -9.57 -1.07 -6.17
CA PRO A 7 -10.94 -0.78 -5.73
C PRO A 7 -11.81 -2.04 -5.59
N VAL A 8 -11.61 -3.04 -6.45
CA VAL A 8 -12.33 -4.31 -6.39
C VAL A 8 -11.94 -5.09 -5.13
N ALA A 9 -10.65 -5.18 -4.84
CA ALA A 9 -10.11 -5.86 -3.66
C ALA A 9 -10.54 -5.18 -2.36
N ILE A 10 -10.49 -3.84 -2.29
CA ILE A 10 -10.99 -3.07 -1.13
C ILE A 10 -12.47 -3.38 -0.89
N THR A 11 -13.29 -3.33 -1.95
CA THR A 11 -14.73 -3.56 -1.83
C THR A 11 -15.03 -4.99 -1.38
N PHE A 12 -14.36 -5.98 -1.99
CA PHE A 12 -14.49 -7.39 -1.64
C PHE A 12 -14.08 -7.63 -0.19
N MET A 13 -12.92 -7.13 0.22
CA MET A 13 -12.37 -7.31 1.56
C MET A 13 -13.25 -6.64 2.61
N TYR A 14 -13.75 -5.43 2.34
CA TYR A 14 -14.68 -4.74 3.24
C TYR A 14 -16.00 -5.50 3.39
N MET A 15 -16.57 -5.99 2.28
CA MET A 15 -17.80 -6.79 2.32
C MET A 15 -17.60 -8.13 3.05
N MET A 16 -16.47 -8.81 2.82
CA MET A 16 -16.11 -10.03 3.54
C MET A 16 -15.95 -9.79 5.04
N ALA A 17 -15.21 -8.75 5.41
CA ALA A 17 -14.95 -8.37 6.78
C ALA A 17 -16.24 -8.05 7.55
N THR A 18 -17.17 -7.32 6.91
CA THR A 18 -18.42 -6.87 7.55
C THR A 18 -19.54 -7.90 7.49
N ARG A 19 -19.75 -8.60 6.36
CA ARG A 19 -20.91 -9.50 6.17
C ARG A 19 -20.63 -10.96 6.51
N VAL A 20 -19.44 -11.46 6.20
CA VAL A 20 -19.09 -12.88 6.41
C VAL A 20 -18.43 -13.07 7.76
N VAL A 21 -17.36 -12.32 8.01
CA VAL A 21 -16.59 -12.41 9.26
C VAL A 21 -17.30 -11.68 10.41
N LYS A 22 -18.14 -10.68 10.08
CA LYS A 22 -18.90 -9.87 11.05
C LYS A 22 -17.97 -9.22 12.08
N LEU A 23 -16.97 -8.50 11.60
CA LEU A 23 -16.19 -7.61 12.46
C LEU A 23 -17.12 -6.54 13.05
N GLU A 24 -17.02 -6.34 14.37
CA GLU A 24 -17.90 -5.42 15.11
C GLU A 24 -17.58 -3.97 14.78
N SER A 25 -16.30 -3.67 14.53
CA SER A 25 -15.84 -2.35 14.13
C SER A 25 -15.80 -2.20 12.61
N SER A 26 -16.66 -1.33 12.10
CA SER A 26 -16.67 -0.93 10.69
C SER A 26 -15.45 -0.06 10.33
N THR A 27 -14.93 0.73 11.29
CA THR A 27 -13.73 1.56 11.10
C THR A 27 -12.51 0.67 10.93
N PHE A 28 -12.37 -0.35 11.76
CA PHE A 28 -11.29 -1.33 11.64
C PHE A 28 -11.40 -2.09 10.32
N ALA A 29 -12.61 -2.53 9.93
CA ALA A 29 -12.83 -3.25 8.69
C ALA A 29 -12.37 -2.46 7.45
N ILE A 30 -12.69 -1.15 7.35
CA ILE A 30 -12.27 -0.33 6.21
C ILE A 30 -10.79 0.03 6.28
N VAL A 31 -10.23 0.29 7.47
CA VAL A 31 -8.79 0.58 7.64
C VAL A 31 -7.95 -0.63 7.25
N LEU A 32 -8.36 -1.83 7.68
CA LEU A 32 -7.70 -3.08 7.32
C LEU A 32 -7.81 -3.32 5.80
N SER A 33 -9.00 -3.18 5.23
CA SER A 33 -9.22 -3.42 3.79
C SER A 33 -8.38 -2.47 2.91
N CYS A 34 -8.38 -1.17 3.22
CA CYS A 34 -7.58 -0.19 2.49
C CYS A 34 -6.08 -0.35 2.72
N GLY A 35 -5.68 -0.75 3.93
CA GLY A 35 -4.29 -1.06 4.24
C GLY A 35 -3.78 -2.21 3.38
N THR A 36 -4.47 -3.35 3.43
CA THR A 36 -4.11 -4.57 2.71
C THR A 36 -4.10 -4.39 1.19
N CYS A 37 -5.10 -3.75 0.58
CA CYS A 37 -5.20 -3.74 -0.89
C CYS A 37 -4.41 -2.62 -1.60
N VAL A 38 -3.67 -1.77 -0.88
CA VAL A 38 -2.98 -0.60 -1.46
C VAL A 38 -1.47 -0.67 -1.20
N CYS A 39 -1.03 -0.20 -0.03
CA CYS A 39 0.38 -0.04 0.29
C CYS A 39 0.68 -0.28 1.77
N GLY A 40 -0.21 -1.01 2.44
CA GLY A 40 -0.11 -1.35 3.85
C GLY A 40 -0.29 -0.16 4.77
N ALA A 41 0.73 0.09 5.60
CA ALA A 41 0.66 1.03 6.71
C ALA A 41 0.33 2.47 6.28
N SER A 42 0.86 2.94 5.14
CA SER A 42 0.57 4.31 4.68
C SER A 42 -0.88 4.52 4.25
N ALA A 43 -1.52 3.50 3.68
CA ALA A 43 -2.95 3.56 3.35
C ALA A 43 -3.82 3.44 4.61
N ALA A 44 -3.47 2.52 5.52
CA ALA A 44 -4.16 2.37 6.79
C ALA A 44 -4.14 3.67 7.61
N THR A 45 -2.98 4.31 7.74
CA THR A 45 -2.83 5.60 8.45
C THR A 45 -3.59 6.75 7.79
N ALA A 46 -3.56 6.82 6.45
CA ALA A 46 -4.29 7.84 5.70
C ALA A 46 -5.81 7.71 5.91
N VAL A 47 -6.35 6.49 5.76
CA VAL A 47 -7.77 6.20 5.91
C VAL A 47 -8.22 6.34 7.36
N ALA A 48 -7.48 5.78 8.33
CA ALA A 48 -7.79 5.92 9.75
C ALA A 48 -7.87 7.38 10.16
N GLY A 49 -6.92 8.21 9.71
CA GLY A 49 -6.97 9.63 9.99
C GLY A 49 -7.99 10.42 9.18
N ALA A 50 -8.65 9.82 8.18
CA ALA A 50 -9.69 10.45 7.38
C ALA A 50 -11.10 10.18 7.95
N ILE A 51 -11.30 8.99 8.50
CA ILE A 51 -12.56 8.59 9.16
C ILE A 51 -12.52 8.70 10.70
N ALA A 52 -11.41 9.23 11.25
CA ALA A 52 -11.16 9.32 12.69
C ALA A 52 -11.22 7.97 13.42
N ALA A 53 -10.64 6.91 12.82
CA ALA A 53 -10.58 5.59 13.45
C ALA A 53 -9.72 5.60 14.74
N PRO A 54 -10.06 4.77 15.75
CA PRO A 54 -9.27 4.59 16.96
C PRO A 54 -7.80 4.22 16.67
N LYS A 55 -6.88 4.72 17.50
CA LYS A 55 -5.44 4.45 17.34
C LYS A 55 -5.11 2.97 17.55
N GLU A 56 -5.88 2.30 18.40
CA GLU A 56 -5.76 0.89 18.72
C GLU A 56 -6.06 0.03 17.48
N GLU A 57 -7.12 0.36 16.75
CA GLU A 57 -7.51 -0.31 15.50
C GLU A 57 -6.48 -0.13 14.40
N LEU A 58 -5.96 1.10 14.24
CA LEU A 58 -4.88 1.39 13.30
C LEU A 58 -3.62 0.57 13.64
N THR A 59 -3.24 0.54 14.91
CA THR A 59 -2.07 -0.20 15.38
C THR A 59 -2.22 -1.69 15.09
N LEU A 60 -3.39 -2.26 15.36
CA LEU A 60 -3.69 -3.67 15.08
C LEU A 60 -3.65 -3.98 13.58
N ALA A 61 -4.23 -3.10 12.75
CA ALA A 61 -4.24 -3.27 11.29
C ALA A 61 -2.81 -3.25 10.72
N ILE A 62 -1.99 -2.28 11.12
CA ILE A 62 -0.59 -2.18 10.69
C ILE A 62 0.19 -3.43 11.12
N ALA A 63 -0.02 -3.91 12.34
CA ALA A 63 0.68 -5.09 12.84
C ALA A 63 0.33 -6.36 12.03
N LEU A 64 -0.96 -6.59 11.73
CA LEU A 64 -1.40 -7.68 10.85
C LEU A 64 -0.73 -7.59 9.48
N ILE A 65 -0.88 -6.44 8.79
CA ILE A 65 -0.31 -6.21 7.47
C ILE A 65 1.20 -6.51 7.46
N THR A 66 1.91 -6.03 8.46
CA THR A 66 3.37 -6.12 8.55
C THR A 66 3.86 -7.55 8.72
N ILE A 67 3.19 -8.36 9.55
CA ILE A 67 3.52 -9.78 9.73
C ILE A 67 3.34 -10.54 8.41
N PHE A 68 2.18 -10.37 7.77
CA PHE A 68 1.90 -11.09 6.53
C PHE A 68 2.81 -10.63 5.38
N THR A 69 3.10 -9.32 5.29
CA THR A 69 4.07 -8.77 4.35
C THR A 69 5.43 -9.46 4.50
N THR A 70 5.88 -9.70 5.75
CA THR A 70 7.14 -10.40 6.02
C THR A 70 7.15 -11.80 5.42
N PHE A 71 6.04 -12.55 5.55
CA PHE A 71 5.91 -13.85 4.91
C PHE A 71 5.87 -13.75 3.38
N GLN A 72 5.17 -12.75 2.83
CA GLN A 72 5.04 -12.57 1.39
C GLN A 72 6.36 -12.26 0.69
N ILE A 73 7.27 -11.53 1.34
CA ILE A 73 8.62 -11.23 0.79
C ILE A 73 9.31 -12.49 0.31
N LEU A 74 9.17 -13.59 1.06
CA LEU A 74 9.78 -14.87 0.74
C LEU A 74 8.83 -15.75 -0.09
N LEU A 75 7.58 -15.92 0.33
CA LEU A 75 6.70 -16.91 -0.27
C LEU A 75 6.34 -16.60 -1.74
N VAL A 76 5.95 -15.36 -2.04
CA VAL A 76 5.43 -15.00 -3.37
C VAL A 76 6.46 -15.20 -4.49
N PRO A 77 7.73 -14.73 -4.39
CA PRO A 77 8.70 -14.94 -5.47
C PRO A 77 9.05 -16.42 -5.66
N TYR A 78 9.21 -17.20 -4.58
CA TYR A 78 9.50 -18.63 -4.69
C TYR A 78 8.32 -19.42 -5.27
N ILE A 79 7.08 -19.07 -4.92
CA ILE A 79 5.88 -19.66 -5.55
C ILE A 79 5.86 -19.35 -7.04
N GLY A 80 6.08 -18.08 -7.43
CA GLY A 80 6.10 -17.68 -8.83
C GLY A 80 7.16 -18.41 -9.64
N MET A 81 8.38 -18.50 -9.11
CA MET A 81 9.47 -19.25 -9.76
C MET A 81 9.20 -20.75 -9.83
N GLY A 82 8.64 -21.35 -8.77
CA GLY A 82 8.27 -22.77 -8.73
C GLY A 82 7.15 -23.14 -9.70
N LEU A 83 6.25 -22.20 -10.00
CA LEU A 83 5.19 -22.36 -11.01
C LEU A 83 5.70 -22.10 -12.45
N GLY A 84 6.97 -21.72 -12.63
CA GLY A 84 7.54 -21.43 -13.94
C GLY A 84 7.01 -20.13 -14.58
N ILE A 85 6.51 -19.20 -13.77
CA ILE A 85 5.98 -17.93 -14.26
C ILE A 85 7.14 -17.04 -14.72
N GLN A 86 6.95 -16.30 -15.82
CA GLN A 86 7.92 -15.35 -16.34
C GLN A 86 8.27 -14.28 -15.29
N LYS A 87 9.56 -13.97 -15.14
CA LYS A 87 10.06 -13.07 -14.08
C LYS A 87 9.40 -11.68 -14.10
N GLN A 88 9.07 -11.14 -15.28
CA GLN A 88 8.40 -9.85 -15.41
C GLN A 88 6.97 -9.88 -14.84
N VAL A 89 6.23 -10.98 -15.08
CA VAL A 89 4.89 -11.21 -14.51
C VAL A 89 4.99 -11.37 -12.99
N ILE A 90 5.99 -12.11 -12.50
CA ILE A 90 6.27 -12.19 -11.06
C ILE A 90 6.57 -10.80 -10.50
N GLY A 91 7.41 -10.00 -11.15
CA GLY A 91 7.70 -8.62 -10.76
C GLY A 91 6.42 -7.78 -10.63
N ALA A 92 5.54 -7.82 -11.62
CA ALA A 92 4.25 -7.13 -11.56
C ALA A 92 3.34 -7.65 -10.45
N TRP A 93 3.36 -8.96 -10.19
CA TRP A 93 2.64 -9.58 -9.09
C TRP A 93 3.14 -9.07 -7.73
N LEU A 94 4.45 -9.14 -7.49
CA LEU A 94 5.09 -8.63 -6.26
C LEU A 94 4.76 -7.15 -6.03
N GLY A 95 4.88 -6.33 -7.09
CA GLY A 95 4.57 -4.91 -7.03
C GLY A 95 3.11 -4.59 -6.68
N GLY A 96 2.18 -5.44 -7.09
CA GLY A 96 0.75 -5.24 -6.84
C GLY A 96 0.25 -5.78 -5.50
N SER A 97 0.86 -6.84 -4.96
CA SER A 97 0.29 -7.60 -3.83
C SER A 97 1.10 -7.56 -2.52
N ILE A 98 2.32 -7.01 -2.53
CA ILE A 98 3.13 -6.88 -1.30
C ILE A 98 2.89 -5.51 -0.67
N ASP A 99 2.49 -5.47 0.59
CA ASP A 99 1.92 -4.27 1.23
C ASP A 99 2.98 -3.30 1.79
N ALA A 100 4.21 -3.34 1.29
CA ALA A 100 5.24 -2.36 1.61
C ALA A 100 6.22 -2.15 0.46
N THR A 101 6.53 -0.89 0.14
CA THR A 101 7.41 -0.54 -0.98
C THR A 101 8.81 -1.17 -0.83
N GLY A 102 9.39 -1.12 0.36
CA GLY A 102 10.69 -1.78 0.60
C GLY A 102 10.63 -3.29 0.48
N ALA A 103 9.48 -3.90 0.78
CA ALA A 103 9.30 -5.34 0.77
C ALA A 103 9.19 -5.84 -0.67
N VAL A 104 8.53 -5.06 -1.53
CA VAL A 104 8.50 -5.29 -2.98
C VAL A 104 9.91 -5.30 -3.55
N VAL A 105 10.72 -4.28 -3.25
CA VAL A 105 12.09 -4.19 -3.78
C VAL A 105 12.93 -5.35 -3.29
N ALA A 106 12.88 -5.67 -2.00
CA ALA A 106 13.61 -6.81 -1.43
C ALA A 106 13.17 -8.15 -2.04
N SER A 107 11.87 -8.34 -2.23
CA SER A 107 11.31 -9.57 -2.82
C SER A 107 11.61 -9.69 -4.31
N ALA A 108 11.61 -8.58 -5.06
CA ALA A 108 11.96 -8.56 -6.47
C ALA A 108 13.46 -8.78 -6.72
N ASP A 109 14.33 -8.35 -5.79
CA ASP A 109 15.78 -8.61 -5.85
C ASP A 109 16.09 -10.12 -5.79
N ILE A 110 15.23 -10.94 -5.14
CA ILE A 110 15.35 -12.41 -5.12
C ILE A 110 15.23 -13.01 -6.54
N LEU A 111 14.55 -12.34 -7.47
CA LEU A 111 14.39 -12.81 -8.85
C LEU A 111 15.68 -12.68 -9.67
N ASP A 112 16.66 -11.91 -9.19
CA ASP A 112 17.93 -11.63 -9.89
C ASP A 112 17.69 -11.21 -11.36
N ASP A 113 16.81 -10.22 -11.54
CA ASP A 113 16.43 -9.67 -12.86
C ASP A 113 16.07 -8.18 -12.73
N GLU A 114 16.87 -7.31 -13.37
CA GLU A 114 16.70 -5.85 -13.28
C GLU A 114 15.36 -5.40 -13.88
N ARG A 115 14.88 -6.03 -14.96
CA ARG A 115 13.59 -5.68 -15.58
C ARG A 115 12.42 -6.08 -14.69
N ALA A 116 12.50 -7.22 -14.01
CA ALA A 116 11.49 -7.64 -13.05
C ALA A 116 11.42 -6.69 -11.85
N LEU A 117 12.58 -6.24 -11.34
CA LEU A 117 12.67 -5.24 -10.27
C LEU A 117 12.09 -3.88 -10.68
N GLU A 118 12.42 -3.40 -11.89
CA GLU A 118 11.86 -2.17 -12.45
C GLU A 118 10.34 -2.27 -12.61
N THR A 119 9.85 -3.42 -13.08
CA THR A 119 8.42 -3.71 -13.22
C THR A 119 7.72 -3.66 -11.86
N ALA A 120 8.25 -4.38 -10.87
CA ALA A 120 7.71 -4.43 -9.52
C ALA A 120 7.64 -3.03 -8.88
N SER A 121 8.73 -2.28 -9.01
CA SER A 121 8.84 -0.92 -8.48
C SER A 121 7.83 0.02 -9.15
N THR A 122 7.71 -0.05 -10.49
CA THR A 122 6.77 0.76 -11.25
C THR A 122 5.32 0.48 -10.85
N VAL A 123 4.93 -0.80 -10.79
CA VAL A 123 3.57 -1.20 -10.38
C VAL A 123 3.26 -0.69 -8.97
N LYS A 124 4.19 -0.84 -8.03
CA LYS A 124 3.99 -0.37 -6.65
C LYS A 124 3.90 1.16 -6.56
N ILE A 125 4.70 1.91 -7.31
CA ILE A 125 4.62 3.37 -7.34
C ILE A 125 3.24 3.83 -7.84
N VAL A 126 2.72 3.19 -8.90
CA VAL A 126 1.38 3.48 -9.42
C VAL A 126 0.32 3.23 -8.34
N GLN A 127 0.43 2.13 -7.58
CA GLN A 127 -0.48 1.83 -6.48
C GLN A 127 -0.36 2.84 -5.32
N ASN A 128 0.85 3.26 -4.97
CA ASN A 128 1.08 4.29 -3.95
C ASN A 128 0.47 5.65 -4.34
N ALA A 129 0.42 5.97 -5.63
CA ALA A 129 -0.25 7.18 -6.10
C ALA A 129 -1.77 7.16 -5.85
N LEU A 130 -2.39 5.99 -5.72
CA LEU A 130 -3.82 5.82 -5.47
C LEU A 130 -4.25 6.15 -4.04
N ILE A 131 -3.33 6.20 -3.07
CA ILE A 131 -3.65 6.42 -1.64
C ILE A 131 -4.52 7.67 -1.45
N GLY A 132 -4.16 8.76 -2.14
CA GLY A 132 -4.89 10.03 -2.03
C GLY A 132 -6.33 9.92 -2.54
N ILE A 133 -6.53 9.22 -3.66
CA ILE A 133 -7.86 9.01 -4.25
C ILE A 133 -8.70 8.11 -3.34
N VAL A 134 -8.13 6.99 -2.88
CA VAL A 134 -8.80 6.05 -1.96
C VAL A 134 -9.23 6.76 -0.69
N ALA A 135 -8.35 7.56 -0.07
CA ALA A 135 -8.68 8.30 1.15
C ALA A 135 -9.86 9.25 0.95
N VAL A 136 -9.91 9.99 -0.17
CA VAL A 136 -11.03 10.90 -0.48
C VAL A 136 -12.33 10.13 -0.69
N VAL A 137 -12.29 9.07 -1.52
CA VAL A 137 -13.47 8.26 -1.82
C VAL A 137 -14.04 7.64 -0.54
N VAL A 138 -13.17 7.04 0.28
CA VAL A 138 -13.59 6.47 1.57
C VAL A 138 -14.16 7.54 2.48
N THR A 139 -13.57 8.74 2.54
CA THR A 139 -14.11 9.85 3.35
C THR A 139 -15.52 10.23 2.91
N ILE A 140 -15.76 10.37 1.60
CA ILE A 140 -17.07 10.74 1.06
C ILE A 140 -18.10 9.67 1.42
N ILE A 141 -17.80 8.40 1.14
CA ILE A 141 -18.70 7.27 1.43
C ILE A 141 -18.97 7.16 2.93
N TRP A 142 -17.96 7.41 3.77
CA TRP A 142 -18.08 7.34 5.22
C TRP A 142 -18.97 8.45 5.78
N LEU A 143 -18.85 9.67 5.25
CA LEU A 143 -19.68 10.82 5.63
C LEU A 143 -21.13 10.67 5.18
N GLU A 144 -21.38 10.04 4.02
CA GLU A 144 -22.74 9.80 3.53
C GLU A 144 -23.47 8.69 4.32
N ASN A 145 -22.74 7.65 4.73
CA ASN A 145 -23.31 6.54 5.50
C ASN A 145 -23.40 6.82 7.01
N SER A 146 -22.51 7.66 7.55
CA SER A 146 -22.57 8.11 8.94
C SER A 146 -23.47 9.34 9.05
N GLN A 147 -24.79 9.15 9.09
CA GLN A 147 -25.70 10.25 9.45
C GLN A 147 -25.42 10.71 10.89
N GLY A 148 -24.61 11.78 11.03
CA GLY A 148 -24.63 12.67 12.20
C GLY A 148 -23.96 12.22 13.50
N GLY A 149 -22.93 11.36 13.48
CA GLY A 149 -22.21 10.93 14.69
C GLY A 149 -20.72 11.29 14.66
N ASP A 150 -20.34 12.26 15.50
CA ASP A 150 -19.02 12.45 16.11
C ASP A 150 -17.80 12.67 15.21
N MET A 151 -17.87 13.70 14.35
CA MET A 151 -16.67 14.38 13.85
C MET A 151 -16.34 15.61 14.71
N GLU A 152 -16.28 15.47 16.05
CA GLU A 152 -15.87 16.53 16.98
C GLU A 152 -14.34 16.73 17.03
N SER A 153 -13.68 16.68 15.87
CA SER A 153 -12.21 16.90 15.78
C SER A 153 -11.75 17.59 14.50
N THR A 154 -12.67 18.12 13.69
CA THR A 154 -12.30 19.01 12.60
C THR A 154 -12.92 20.37 12.86
N ASN A 155 -12.09 21.30 13.34
CA ASN A 155 -12.36 22.73 13.42
C ASN A 155 -12.66 23.30 12.01
N VAL A 156 -13.83 22.98 11.47
CA VAL A 156 -14.38 23.60 10.27
C VAL A 156 -15.83 23.89 10.60
N LYS A 157 -16.07 25.09 11.17
CA LYS A 157 -17.41 25.64 11.38
C LYS A 157 -18.15 25.59 10.05
N ALA A 158 -19.21 24.80 10.00
CA ALA A 158 -19.96 24.48 8.79
C ALA A 158 -20.98 25.57 8.39
N GLU A 159 -20.74 26.84 8.73
CA GLU A 159 -21.79 27.85 8.69
C GLU A 159 -21.76 28.82 7.48
N ASP A 160 -20.79 28.75 6.57
CA ASP A 160 -20.73 29.71 5.44
C ASP A 160 -20.18 29.13 4.12
N VAL A 161 -20.59 27.92 3.72
CA VAL A 161 -19.87 27.20 2.66
C VAL A 161 -20.67 27.04 1.37
N GLY A 162 -20.56 28.07 0.52
CA GLY A 162 -20.76 27.92 -0.93
C GLY A 162 -19.85 26.82 -1.50
N LYS A 163 -20.25 26.21 -2.63
CA LYS A 163 -19.60 25.04 -3.26
C LYS A 163 -18.05 25.13 -3.33
N PHE A 164 -17.49 26.32 -3.46
CA PHE A 164 -16.03 26.57 -3.51
C PHE A 164 -15.28 26.37 -2.18
N ALA A 165 -15.88 26.70 -1.03
CA ALA A 165 -15.20 26.50 0.26
C ALA A 165 -15.15 25.02 0.65
N LYS A 166 -16.13 24.20 0.21
CA LYS A 166 -16.06 22.73 0.29
C LYS A 166 -14.86 22.20 -0.50
N VAL A 167 -14.70 22.60 -1.76
CA VAL A 167 -13.55 22.18 -2.62
C VAL A 167 -12.21 22.57 -1.99
N LYS A 168 -12.09 23.76 -1.40
CA LYS A 168 -10.85 24.21 -0.76
C LYS A 168 -10.51 23.38 0.50
N VAL A 169 -11.51 22.99 1.28
CA VAL A 169 -11.34 22.08 2.44
C VAL A 169 -10.91 20.69 1.97
N TYR A 170 -11.53 20.15 0.90
CA TYR A 170 -11.14 18.87 0.31
C TYR A 170 -9.70 18.89 -0.23
N LEU A 171 -9.33 19.92 -1.00
CA LEU A 171 -7.96 20.06 -1.52
C LEU A 171 -6.92 20.19 -0.40
N LYS A 172 -7.26 20.91 0.68
CA LYS A 172 -6.40 21.01 1.85
C LYS A 172 -6.23 19.66 2.55
N GLN A 173 -7.30 18.88 2.71
CA GLN A 173 -7.24 17.54 3.28
C GLN A 173 -6.43 16.59 2.40
N VAL A 174 -6.67 16.58 1.08
CA VAL A 174 -5.89 15.80 0.12
C VAL A 174 -4.41 16.15 0.23
N TRP A 175 -4.06 17.45 0.21
CA TRP A 175 -2.67 17.89 0.32
C TRP A 175 -2.01 17.52 1.67
N MET A 176 -2.77 17.58 2.77
CA MET A 176 -2.27 17.19 4.09
C MET A 176 -2.03 15.68 4.21
N LYS A 177 -2.88 14.87 3.57
CA LYS A 177 -2.82 13.41 3.60
C LYS A 177 -1.98 12.81 2.47
N PHE A 178 -1.67 13.59 1.44
CA PHE A 178 -0.87 13.14 0.30
C PHE A 178 0.55 12.76 0.79
N PRO A 179 1.08 11.60 0.39
CA PRO A 179 2.42 11.19 0.79
C PRO A 179 3.47 12.12 0.15
N LYS A 180 3.94 13.12 0.90
CA LYS A 180 4.86 14.15 0.41
C LYS A 180 6.19 13.59 -0.12
N PHE A 181 6.57 12.38 0.27
CA PHE A 181 7.75 11.69 -0.27
C PHE A 181 7.66 11.44 -1.78
N ILE A 182 6.44 11.34 -2.35
CA ILE A 182 6.24 11.17 -3.80
C ILE A 182 6.78 12.39 -4.57
N LEU A 183 6.60 13.60 -4.04
CA LEU A 183 7.16 14.82 -4.64
C LEU A 183 8.69 14.81 -4.59
N GLY A 184 9.26 14.33 -3.49
CA GLY A 184 10.71 14.13 -3.36
C GLY A 184 11.24 13.13 -4.38
N PHE A 185 10.56 11.98 -4.55
CA PHE A 185 10.90 10.98 -5.57
C PHE A 185 10.87 11.57 -6.98
N LEU A 186 9.80 12.30 -7.33
CA LEU A 186 9.68 12.95 -8.64
C LEU A 186 10.79 13.98 -8.88
N LEU A 187 11.07 14.83 -7.89
CA LEU A 187 12.12 15.83 -7.97
C LEU A 187 13.48 15.17 -8.20
N VAL A 188 13.83 14.17 -7.40
CA VAL A 188 15.10 13.43 -7.55
C VAL A 188 15.15 12.71 -8.89
N SER A 189 14.06 12.10 -9.34
CA SER A 189 13.99 11.43 -10.64
C SER A 189 14.27 12.40 -11.79
N VAL A 190 13.66 13.59 -11.77
CA VAL A 190 13.90 14.62 -12.79
C VAL A 190 15.34 15.11 -12.74
N LEU A 191 15.88 15.38 -11.54
CA LEU A 191 17.27 15.78 -11.37
C LEU A 191 18.22 14.71 -11.92
N LEU A 192 18.04 13.43 -11.58
CA LEU A 192 18.89 12.34 -12.06
C LEU A 192 18.82 12.18 -13.58
N THR A 193 17.63 12.35 -14.17
CA THR A 193 17.46 12.34 -15.63
C THR A 193 18.19 13.50 -16.28
N ALA A 194 18.07 14.72 -15.76
CA ALA A 194 18.80 15.89 -16.28
C ALA A 194 20.33 15.78 -16.08
N PHE A 195 20.77 15.22 -14.96
CA PHE A 195 22.20 14.99 -14.68
C PHE A 195 22.82 13.96 -15.62
N LYS A 196 22.04 12.94 -16.05
CA LYS A 196 22.49 11.93 -17.03
C LYS A 196 22.82 12.57 -18.38
N GLU A 197 22.07 13.57 -18.82
CA GLU A 197 22.34 14.28 -20.08
C GLU A 197 23.57 15.20 -20.02
N THR A 198 23.95 15.64 -18.82
CA THR A 198 25.00 16.67 -18.64
C THR A 198 26.37 16.08 -18.25
N THR A 199 26.46 14.79 -17.90
CA THR A 199 27.67 14.18 -17.28
C THR A 199 28.15 12.92 -18.01
N ASN A 200 29.47 12.70 -18.05
CA ASN A 200 30.11 11.50 -18.60
C ASN A 200 29.65 10.20 -17.87
N ASN A 201 29.42 9.11 -18.60
CA ASN A 201 28.78 7.87 -18.12
C ASN A 201 29.38 7.28 -16.82
N ASP A 202 30.69 7.43 -16.59
CA ASP A 202 31.40 6.79 -15.46
C ASP A 202 31.02 7.38 -14.09
N LYS A 203 30.77 8.70 -14.02
CA LYS A 203 30.36 9.35 -12.76
C LYS A 203 28.92 9.01 -12.39
N TYR A 204 28.05 8.87 -13.40
CA TYR A 204 26.67 8.46 -13.21
C TYR A 204 26.59 7.01 -12.71
N ALA A 205 27.40 6.09 -13.27
CA ALA A 205 27.46 4.70 -12.83
C ALA A 205 27.91 4.57 -11.35
N SER A 206 28.97 5.30 -10.96
CA SER A 206 29.48 5.32 -9.58
C SER A 206 28.43 5.86 -8.59
N MET A 207 27.70 6.91 -8.99
CA MET A 207 26.61 7.47 -8.17
C MET A 207 25.42 6.51 -8.04
N LYS A 208 24.98 5.88 -9.14
CA LYS A 208 23.91 4.86 -9.12
C LYS A 208 24.28 3.70 -8.18
N MET A 209 25.53 3.24 -8.22
CA MET A 209 26.01 2.15 -7.36
C MET A 209 26.00 2.53 -5.86
N LEU A 210 26.48 3.72 -5.51
CA LEU A 210 26.44 4.23 -4.14
C LEU A 210 24.99 4.38 -3.64
N THR A 211 24.09 4.93 -4.45
CA THR A 211 22.68 5.06 -4.10
C THR A 211 22.02 3.70 -3.89
N LYS A 212 22.28 2.71 -4.76
CA LYS A 212 21.76 1.35 -4.61
C LYS A 212 22.23 0.71 -3.30
N SER A 213 23.53 0.78 -3.02
CA SER A 213 24.11 0.25 -1.79
C SER A 213 23.49 0.89 -0.54
N MET A 214 23.33 2.21 -0.55
CA MET A 214 22.72 2.90 0.58
C MET A 214 21.25 2.52 0.77
N SER A 215 20.48 2.43 -0.30
CA SER A 215 19.08 1.99 -0.23
C SER A 215 18.95 0.61 0.41
N GLN A 216 19.88 -0.30 0.10
CA GLN A 216 19.87 -1.66 0.65
C GLN A 216 20.10 -1.65 2.16
N TRP A 217 21.09 -0.90 2.65
CA TRP A 217 21.33 -0.74 4.09
C TRP A 217 20.14 -0.11 4.83
N TRP A 218 19.52 0.92 4.24
CA TRP A 218 18.33 1.54 4.81
C TRP A 218 17.13 0.60 4.85
N PHE A 219 16.92 -0.22 3.80
CA PHE A 219 15.86 -1.25 3.82
C PHE A 219 16.13 -2.31 4.88
N THR A 220 17.36 -2.80 5.01
CA THR A 220 17.72 -3.79 6.03
C THR A 220 17.47 -3.26 7.44
N LEU A 221 17.87 -2.01 7.72
CA LEU A 221 17.58 -1.36 9.01
C LEU A 221 16.08 -1.19 9.24
N GLY A 222 15.32 -0.79 8.21
CA GLY A 222 13.87 -0.67 8.27
C GLY A 222 13.18 -2.00 8.61
N PHE A 223 13.54 -3.08 7.92
CA PHE A 223 12.99 -4.42 8.20
C PHE A 223 13.39 -4.97 9.55
N THR A 224 14.63 -4.69 9.99
CA THR A 224 15.08 -5.07 11.33
C THR A 224 14.29 -4.33 12.40
N SER A 225 14.06 -3.02 12.23
CA SER A 225 13.23 -2.21 13.12
C SER A 225 11.80 -2.73 13.18
N ILE A 226 11.20 -3.01 12.02
CA ILE A 226 9.88 -3.63 11.91
C ILE A 226 9.84 -4.96 12.69
N GLY A 227 10.87 -5.81 12.52
CA GLY A 227 10.96 -7.09 13.23
C GLY A 227 11.05 -6.94 14.75
N ILE A 228 11.77 -5.93 15.23
CA ILE A 228 11.92 -5.64 16.68
C ILE A 228 10.62 -5.06 17.26
N GLU A 229 9.95 -4.15 16.52
CA GLU A 229 8.73 -3.48 16.96
C GLU A 229 7.50 -4.43 16.91
N THR A 230 7.57 -5.49 16.11
CA THR A 230 6.55 -6.55 16.06
C THR A 230 6.60 -7.41 17.32
N VAL A 231 6.09 -6.88 18.43
CA VAL A 231 5.85 -7.63 19.65
C VAL A 231 4.63 -8.52 19.42
N LEU A 232 4.87 -9.75 18.93
CA LEU A 232 3.86 -10.80 18.71
C LEU A 232 2.91 -10.97 19.92
N GLN A 233 3.40 -10.74 21.13
CA GLN A 233 2.62 -10.84 22.37
C GLN A 233 1.50 -9.79 22.47
N GLN A 234 1.66 -8.58 21.91
CA GLN A 234 0.61 -7.55 21.94
C GLN A 234 -0.48 -7.79 20.91
N MET A 235 -0.16 -8.41 19.77
CA MET A 235 -1.18 -8.84 18.81
C MET A 235 -2.02 -9.98 19.35
N VAL A 236 -1.40 -11.00 19.94
CA VAL A 236 -2.16 -12.14 20.50
C VAL A 236 -3.00 -11.70 21.71
N ALA A 237 -2.51 -10.75 22.53
CA ALA A 237 -3.24 -10.25 23.68
C ALA A 237 -4.37 -9.26 23.35
N LYS A 238 -4.30 -8.54 22.21
CA LYS A 238 -5.32 -7.57 21.77
C LYS A 238 -6.25 -8.08 20.67
N MET A 239 -5.96 -9.24 20.06
CA MET A 239 -6.91 -9.92 19.19
C MET A 239 -8.01 -10.55 20.07
N GLU A 240 -9.14 -9.86 20.22
CA GLU A 240 -10.38 -10.46 20.73
C GLU A 240 -10.98 -11.45 19.70
N GLY A 241 -10.20 -12.47 19.35
CA GLY A 241 -10.61 -13.58 18.48
C GLY A 241 -9.86 -13.69 17.15
N THR A 242 -10.05 -14.82 16.49
CA THR A 242 -9.45 -15.20 15.21
C THR A 242 -10.08 -14.52 13.99
N LYS A 243 -11.14 -13.72 14.20
CA LYS A 243 -11.92 -13.08 13.14
C LYS A 243 -11.09 -12.09 12.29
N PRO A 244 -10.33 -11.11 12.87
CA PRO A 244 -9.49 -10.20 12.08
C PRO A 244 -8.46 -10.93 11.23
N LEU A 245 -7.83 -11.97 11.80
CA LEU A 245 -6.85 -12.79 11.10
C LEU A 245 -7.48 -13.48 9.89
N PHE A 246 -8.66 -14.07 10.07
CA PHE A 246 -9.37 -14.78 9.00
C PHE A 246 -9.83 -13.82 7.88
N ALA A 247 -10.34 -12.63 8.24
CA ALA A 247 -10.67 -11.58 7.28
C ALA A 247 -9.44 -11.15 6.46
N TYR A 248 -8.30 -10.94 7.13
CA TYR A 248 -7.05 -10.60 6.48
C TYR A 248 -6.58 -11.72 5.54
N CYS A 249 -6.52 -12.97 6.00
CA CYS A 249 -6.06 -14.10 5.19
C CYS A 249 -6.88 -14.28 3.91
N ILE A 250 -8.21 -14.21 3.99
CA ILE A 250 -9.07 -14.36 2.80
C ILE A 250 -8.93 -13.15 1.87
N GLY A 251 -8.93 -11.94 2.43
CA GLY A 251 -8.72 -10.72 1.66
C GLY A 251 -7.39 -10.74 0.91
N GLN A 252 -6.32 -11.15 1.60
CA GLN A 252 -4.99 -11.21 1.03
C GLN A 252 -4.83 -12.32 0.00
N LEU A 253 -5.46 -13.47 0.21
CA LEU A 253 -5.49 -14.53 -0.79
C LEU A 253 -6.22 -14.05 -2.06
N PHE A 254 -7.35 -13.37 -1.91
CA PHE A 254 -8.08 -12.80 -3.03
C PHE A 254 -7.25 -11.76 -3.77
N ASP A 255 -6.59 -10.85 -3.05
CA ASP A 255 -5.72 -9.82 -3.65
C ASP A 255 -4.53 -10.45 -4.40
N LEU A 256 -3.88 -11.46 -3.81
CA LEU A 256 -2.80 -12.21 -4.46
C LEU A 256 -3.25 -12.85 -5.77
N LEU A 257 -4.40 -13.53 -5.77
CA LEU A 257 -4.91 -14.22 -6.95
C LEU A 257 -5.37 -13.23 -8.03
N MET A 258 -6.07 -12.16 -7.65
CA MET A 258 -6.52 -11.13 -8.59
C MET A 258 -5.34 -10.37 -9.19
N THR A 259 -4.35 -10.00 -8.38
CA THR A 259 -3.14 -9.33 -8.86
C THR A 259 -2.37 -10.22 -9.81
N LEU A 260 -2.23 -11.52 -9.51
CA LEU A 260 -1.58 -12.48 -10.41
C LEU A 260 -2.34 -12.61 -11.74
N LEU A 261 -3.66 -12.77 -11.70
CA LEU A 261 -4.49 -12.87 -12.90
C LEU A 261 -4.34 -11.64 -13.79
N PHE A 262 -4.42 -10.44 -13.21
CA PHE A 262 -4.28 -9.20 -13.97
C PHE A 262 -2.86 -8.94 -14.43
N ALA A 263 -1.84 -9.36 -13.67
CA ALA A 263 -0.46 -9.32 -14.13
C ALA A 263 -0.28 -10.24 -15.33
N TRP A 264 -0.79 -11.47 -15.26
CA TRP A 264 -0.71 -12.42 -16.38
C TRP A 264 -1.42 -11.88 -17.63
N ILE A 265 -2.68 -11.42 -17.51
CA ILE A 265 -3.42 -10.83 -18.65
C ILE A 265 -2.70 -9.61 -19.23
N ALA A 266 -2.17 -8.73 -18.39
CA ALA A 266 -1.52 -7.51 -18.87
C ALA A 266 -0.27 -7.83 -19.70
N PHE A 267 0.52 -8.82 -19.29
CA PHE A 267 1.74 -9.21 -20.00
C PHE A 267 1.46 -10.10 -21.21
N ASP A 268 0.48 -11.00 -21.14
CA ASP A 268 0.03 -11.82 -22.28
C ASP A 268 -0.52 -10.93 -23.42
N LEU A 269 -1.30 -9.90 -23.09
CA LEU A 269 -1.82 -8.91 -24.06
C LEU A 269 -0.71 -8.01 -24.66
N MET A 270 0.42 -7.84 -23.98
CA MET A 270 1.54 -7.04 -24.49
C MET A 270 2.48 -7.86 -25.41
N GLU A 271 2.44 -9.18 -25.34
CA GLU A 271 3.23 -10.08 -26.19
C GLU A 271 2.46 -10.56 -27.45
N SER A 272 1.14 -10.32 -27.52
CA SER A 272 0.27 -10.59 -28.69
C SER A 272 0.14 -9.42 -29.67
#